data_AF-A0AAJ6NU81-F1
#
_entry.id   AF-A0AAJ6NU81-F1
#
_cell.length_a   1.000
_cell.length_b   1.000
_cell.length_c   1.000
_cell.angle_alpha   90.00
_cell.angle_beta   90.00
_cell.angle_gamma   90.00
#
_symmetry.space_group_name_H-M   'P 1'
#
loop_
_entity.id
_entity.type
_entity.pdbx_description
1 polymer ?
#
loop_
_entity_poly.entity_id
_entity_poly.type
_entity_poly.pdbx_seq_one_letter_code
_entity_poly.pdbx_strand_id
1 'polypeptide(L)' 'MQEFYQQMLQQGKSLNVALHDTQLKMWQQDEWRNPYFWSAFNFQGEWQI' A
#
# COMPACT_ATOMS: atom_id res chain seq x y z
N MET A 1 2.29 4.44 -5.25
CA MET A 1 3.46 3.78 -4.60
C MET A 1 4.41 4.73 -3.88
N GLN A 2 4.62 5.97 -4.34
CA GLN A 2 5.42 6.93 -3.56
C GLN A 2 4.91 7.12 -2.12
N GLU A 3 3.58 7.21 -1.97
CA GLU A 3 2.95 7.39 -0.67
C GLU A 3 3.11 6.18 0.28
N PHE A 4 3.16 4.96 -0.26
CA PHE A 4 3.47 3.76 0.51
C PHE A 4 4.86 3.86 1.14
N TYR A 5 5.88 4.22 0.36
CA TYR A 5 7.24 4.40 0.88
C TYR A 5 7.36 5.59 1.83
N GLN A 6 6.61 6.67 1.62
CA GLN A 6 6.55 7.76 2.59
C GLN A 6 5.96 7.31 3.92
N GLN A 7 4.88 6.54 3.89
CA GLN A 7 4.27 6.00 5.11
C GLN A 7 5.19 5.01 5.85
N MET A 8 5.90 4.17 5.11
CA MET A 8 6.86 3.23 5.70
C MET A 8 8.10 3.95 6.26
N LEU A 9 8.75 4.79 5.44
CA LEU A 9 10.06 5.38 5.76
C LEU A 9 9.96 6.64 6.63
N GLN A 10 8.92 7.46 6.45
CA GLN A 10 8.77 8.73 7.17
C GLN A 10 7.87 8.59 8.40
N GLN A 11 6.82 7.76 8.32
CA GLN A 11 5.88 7.56 9.43
C GLN A 11 6.19 6.30 10.26
N GLY A 12 7.16 5.48 9.84
CA GLY A 12 7.54 4.26 10.55
C GLY A 12 6.44 3.21 10.61
N LYS A 13 5.45 3.28 9.72
CA LYS A 13 4.36 2.31 9.68
C LYS A 13 4.88 0.95 9.25
N SER A 14 4.33 -0.11 9.83
CA SER A 14 4.58 -1.47 9.36
C SER A 14 4.15 -1.60 7.89
N LEU A 15 4.80 -2.53 7.20
CA LEU A 15 4.67 -2.70 5.76
C LEU A 15 3.21 -2.96 5.37
N ASN A 16 2.54 -3.79 6.17
CA ASN A 16 1.13 -4.12 6.01
C ASN A 16 0.21 -2.91 6.18
N VAL A 17 0.47 -2.05 7.18
CA VAL A 17 -0.35 -0.87 7.45
C VAL A 17 -0.16 0.17 6.35
N ALA A 18 1.08 0.45 5.95
CA ALA A 18 1.38 1.40 4.88
C ALA A 18 0.78 0.95 3.54
N LEU A 19 0.80 -0.36 3.25
CA LEU A 19 0.22 -0.90 2.02
C LEU A 19 -1.30 -0.81 2.04
N HIS A 20 -1.95 -1.23 3.14
CA HIS A 20 -3.40 -1.17 3.28
C HIS A 20 -3.92 0.27 3.11
N ASP A 21 -3.30 1.24 3.78
CA ASP A 21 -3.68 2.65 3.68
C ASP A 21 -3.51 3.18 2.25
N THR A 22 -2.45 2.75 1.55
CA THR A 22 -2.21 3.15 0.17
C THR A 22 -3.24 2.53 -0.78
N GLN A 23 -3.60 1.25 -0.59
CA GLN A 23 -4.66 0.59 -1.38
C GLN A 23 -6.01 1.25 -1.16
N LEU A 24 -6.35 1.59 0.08
CA LEU A 24 -7.60 2.28 0.40
C LEU A 24 -7.68 3.65 -0.28
N LYS A 25 -6.57 4.41 -0.26
CA LYS A 25 -6.47 5.69 -0.98
C LYS A 25 -6.61 5.52 -2.49
N MET A 26 -5.92 4.55 -3.07
CA MET A 26 -5.99 4.27 -4.51
C MET A 26 -7.39 3.83 -4.94
N TRP A 27 -8.10 3.10 -4.09
CA TRP A 27 -9.50 2.73 -4.32
C TRP A 27 -10.41 3.96 -4.35
N GLN A 28 -10.20 4.92 -3.45
CA GLN A 28 -11.01 6.13 -3.34
C GLN A 28 -10.75 7.14 -4.48
N GLN A 29 -9.62 7.03 -5.17
CA GLN A 29 -9.30 7.88 -6.31
C GLN A 29 -9.77 7.24 -7.62
N ASP A 30 -10.71 7.87 -8.33
CA ASP A 30 -11.29 7.32 -9.57
C ASP A 30 -10.24 7.01 -10.66
N GLU A 31 -9.13 7.75 -10.70
CA GLU A 31 -8.01 7.50 -11.62
C GLU A 31 -7.27 6.17 -11.35
N TRP A 32 -7.19 5.77 -10.08
CA TRP A 32 -6.37 4.64 -9.61
C TRP A 32 -7.20 3.48 -9.08
N ARG A 33 -8.53 3.60 -9.13
CA ARG A 33 -9.48 2.61 -8.64
C ARG A 33 -9.40 1.28 -9.38
N ASN A 34 -8.94 1.28 -10.63
CA ASN A 34 -8.79 0.05 -11.39
C ASN A 34 -7.73 -0.86 -10.73
N PRO A 35 -8.10 -2.09 -10.33
CA PRO A 35 -7.19 -3.02 -9.68
C PRO A 35 -5.91 -3.30 -10.46
N TYR A 36 -5.90 -3.12 -11.78
CA TYR A 36 -4.70 -3.23 -12.61
C TYR A 36 -3.49 -2.43 -12.08
N PHE A 37 -3.72 -1.28 -11.45
CA PHE A 37 -2.64 -0.41 -10.97
C PHE A 37 -1.99 -0.87 -9.66
N TRP A 38 -2.69 -1.66 -8.85
CA TRP A 38 -2.23 -2.00 -7.50
C TRP A 38 -2.27 -3.50 -7.18
N SER A 39 -2.95 -4.33 -7.96
CA SER A 39 -3.08 -5.78 -7.74
C SER A 39 -1.75 -6.53 -7.87
N ALA A 40 -0.74 -5.95 -8.53
CA ALA A 40 0.60 -6.51 -8.58
C ALA A 40 1.31 -6.47 -7.22
N PHE A 41 0.88 -5.58 -6.31
CA PHE A 41 1.52 -5.35 -5.01
C PHE A 41 0.82 -6.11 -3.89
N ASN A 42 0.62 -7.42 -4.06
CA ASN A 42 0.18 -8.29 -2.97
C ASN A 42 1.39 -8.65 -2.10
N PHE A 43 1.50 -8.04 -0.92
CA PHE A 43 2.49 -8.46 0.06
C PHE A 43 2.01 -9.73 0.76
N GLN A 44 2.79 -10.81 0.63
CA GLN A 44 2.55 -12.08 1.35
C GLN A 44 3.04 -11.98 2.79
N GLY A 45 2.48 -11.05 3.56
CA GLY A 45 2.69 -10.90 5.00
C GLY A 45 4.12 -10.57 5.41
N GLU A 46 4.26 -9.95 6.58
CA GLU A 46 5.54 -9.96 7.28
C GLU A 46 5.68 -11.39 7.81
N TRP A 47 6.57 -12.20 7.22
CA TRP A 47 6.92 -13.50 7.76
C TRP A 47 7.52 -13.26 9.16
N GLN A 48 6.69 -13.35 10.19
CA GLN A 48 7.13 -13.37 11.58
C GLN A 48 7.59 -14.81 11.83
N ILE A 49 8.91 -15.02 11.82
CA ILE A 49 9.56 -16.30 12.17
C ILE A 49 9.49 -16.47 13.69
#